data_AF-G3W4V0-F1
#
_entry.id   AF-G3W4V0-F1
#
_cell.length_a   1.000
_cell.length_b   1.000
_cell.length_c   1.000
_cell.angle_alpha   90.00
_cell.angle_beta   90.00
_cell.angle_gamma   90.00
#
_symmetry.space_group_name_H-M   'P 1'
#
loop_
_entity.id
_entity.type
_entity.pdbx_description
1 polymer ?
#
loop_
_entity_poly.entity_id
_entity_poly.type
_entity_poly.pdbx_seq_one_letter_code
_entity_poly.pdbx_strand_id
1 'polypeptide(L)'
;MASSWPSDKEPRPGVPAPAWLGMDRETLAPASKLCAGRRGPPPTAEAVSGPRASVDFIQAESFTYPDFFKGYLLPNVPCVFSSAFTQDWGSRKSWVTREGKPNFDHLLGSFGDASVPVANCNVQEYNSNPKEHIPLREYISYWKDYIHGNYSSPKGCLYLKDWHLCRSFPDHQVYTTPVYFSSDWLNEYWDELAVDDYRFVYMGPKGSWTPFHADVFHSYSWSVNICGRKRWLLYPPGQEENLRDYHGNLPYDVTSSALSNIKVYPEYPKCCPAIEVIQEAGEMIFVPSGWHHQVYNLDDTISINHNWMNGCNVATMWRFLQTELCAVQQEIAEWRDTMDDWHQHCQVIMKSCTGIDYKEFYNFLKIIAEKRISLLEKVPATKPLENICSDNPGLDPHHAAFDLSRIADVLESLITNPDFQKLEIDELSLPPKDLFNHLKEIINAASL
;
A
#
# COMPACT_ATOMS: atom_id res chain seq x y z
N MET A 1 19.30 17.06 47.75
CA MET A 1 20.34 16.01 47.78
C MET A 1 20.10 15.12 46.59
N ALA A 2 21.04 15.10 45.65
CA ALA A 2 20.98 14.30 44.44
C ALA A 2 21.11 12.81 44.81
N SER A 3 20.22 11.96 44.28
CA SER A 3 20.38 10.51 44.29
C SER A 3 20.52 10.03 42.85
N SER A 4 21.74 9.62 42.53
CA SER A 4 22.24 9.06 41.28
C SER A 4 21.50 7.77 40.88
N TRP A 5 21.08 7.71 39.62
CA TRP A 5 20.72 6.47 38.92
C TRP A 5 22.00 5.80 38.43
N PRO A 6 22.18 4.46 38.55
CA PRO A 6 23.26 3.77 37.87
C PRO A 6 22.92 3.63 36.39
N SER A 7 23.72 4.27 35.55
CA SER A 7 23.93 3.91 34.15
C SER A 7 24.64 2.55 34.06
N ASP A 8 24.62 1.98 32.85
CA ASP A 8 25.35 0.77 32.42
C ASP A 8 24.58 -0.54 32.55
N LYS A 9 23.63 -0.74 31.63
CA LYS A 9 23.41 -2.07 31.05
C LYS A 9 24.13 -2.11 29.71
N GLU A 10 25.15 -2.94 29.62
CA GLU A 10 25.79 -3.32 28.37
C GLU A 10 24.73 -3.75 27.34
N PRO A 11 24.87 -3.35 26.06
CA PRO A 11 24.02 -3.88 25.00
C PRO A 11 24.35 -5.37 24.84
N ARG A 12 23.32 -6.22 24.94
CA ARG A 12 23.42 -7.61 24.50
C ARG A 12 23.86 -7.63 23.03
N PRO A 13 24.67 -8.60 22.58
CA PRO A 13 25.05 -8.70 21.19
C PRO A 13 23.77 -8.86 20.35
N GLY A 14 23.40 -7.79 19.66
CA GLY A 14 22.29 -7.78 18.72
C GLY A 14 22.62 -8.71 17.56
N VAL A 15 21.66 -9.54 17.17
CA VAL A 15 21.64 -10.12 15.83
C VAL A 15 21.79 -8.95 14.85
N PRO A 16 22.78 -8.95 13.94
CA PRO A 16 22.92 -7.86 12.99
C PRO A 16 21.63 -7.77 12.18
N ALA A 17 20.97 -6.60 12.20
CA ALA A 17 19.95 -6.30 11.23
C ALA A 17 20.58 -6.52 9.84
N PRO A 18 19.91 -7.23 8.92
CA PRO A 18 20.48 -7.48 7.60
C PRO A 18 20.87 -6.12 6.99
N ALA A 19 22.16 -5.97 6.71
CA ALA A 19 22.68 -4.80 6.02
C ALA A 19 21.88 -4.66 4.73
N TRP A 20 21.34 -3.47 4.49
CA TRP A 20 20.54 -3.17 3.31
C TRP A 20 21.44 -3.37 2.08
N LEU A 21 21.30 -4.53 1.42
CA LEU A 21 21.79 -4.76 0.07
C LEU A 21 20.60 -4.45 -0.80
N GLY A 22 20.59 -3.28 -1.43
CA GLY A 22 19.50 -2.86 -2.31
C GLY A 22 19.32 -3.77 -3.52
N MET A 23 18.81 -3.17 -4.60
CA MET A 23 18.90 -3.84 -5.88
C MET A 23 20.38 -4.04 -6.24
N ASP A 24 20.83 -5.29 -6.39
CA ASP A 24 22.17 -5.57 -6.91
C ASP A 24 22.20 -5.50 -8.46
N ARG A 25 23.40 -5.44 -9.06
CA ARG A 25 23.58 -5.42 -10.52
C ARG A 25 22.94 -6.63 -11.22
N GLU A 26 22.97 -7.78 -10.56
CA GLU A 26 22.38 -9.04 -11.07
C GLU A 26 20.84 -9.02 -11.05
N THR A 27 20.24 -8.13 -10.26
CA THR A 27 18.81 -7.86 -10.16
C THR A 27 18.38 -6.81 -11.17
N LEU A 28 19.17 -5.76 -11.35
CA LEU A 28 18.85 -4.64 -12.24
C LEU A 28 18.64 -5.09 -13.68
N ALA A 29 19.60 -5.82 -14.26
CA ALA A 29 19.55 -6.20 -15.68
C ALA A 29 18.30 -7.03 -16.05
N PRO A 30 17.93 -8.12 -15.33
CA PRO A 30 16.71 -8.86 -15.63
C PRO A 30 15.45 -8.04 -15.33
N ALA A 31 15.42 -7.22 -14.28
CA ALA A 31 14.27 -6.37 -13.96
C ALA A 31 13.98 -5.36 -15.08
N SER A 32 15.00 -4.62 -15.53
CA SER A 32 14.88 -3.65 -16.62
C SER A 32 14.43 -4.32 -17.92
N LYS A 33 14.97 -5.50 -18.25
CA LYS A 33 14.55 -6.26 -19.44
C LYS A 33 13.08 -6.69 -19.37
N LEU A 34 12.64 -7.15 -18.21
CA LEU A 34 11.28 -7.64 -17.99
C LEU A 34 10.27 -6.50 -18.03
N CYS A 35 10.64 -5.31 -17.54
CA CYS A 35 9.82 -4.10 -17.64
C CYS A 35 9.80 -3.52 -19.06
N ALA A 36 10.94 -3.46 -19.78
CA ALA A 36 11.01 -2.93 -21.14
C ALA A 36 10.17 -3.73 -22.16
N GLY A 37 9.96 -5.03 -21.91
CA GLY A 37 9.06 -5.88 -22.70
C GLY A 37 7.58 -5.73 -22.38
N ARG A 38 7.21 -5.10 -21.25
CA ARG A 38 5.82 -4.94 -20.80
C ARG A 38 5.21 -3.64 -21.32
N ARG A 39 4.78 -3.62 -22.59
CA ARG A 39 3.90 -2.58 -23.16
C ARG A 39 2.40 -2.90 -23.01
N GLY A 40 2.04 -3.73 -22.03
CA GLY A 40 0.67 -4.21 -21.79
C GLY A 40 0.38 -4.37 -20.29
N PRO A 41 -0.85 -4.78 -19.91
CA PRO A 41 -1.16 -5.11 -18.52
C PRO A 41 -0.17 -6.15 -17.97
N PRO A 42 0.08 -6.18 -16.64
CA PRO A 42 0.88 -7.24 -16.04
C PRO A 42 0.33 -8.59 -16.50
N PRO A 43 1.19 -9.60 -16.75
CA PRO A 43 0.69 -10.94 -17.03
C PRO A 43 -0.28 -11.33 -15.91
N THR A 44 -1.46 -11.84 -16.30
CA THR A 44 -2.36 -12.49 -15.33
C THR A 44 -1.55 -13.53 -14.58
N ALA A 45 -1.83 -13.76 -13.29
CA ALA A 45 -1.09 -14.75 -12.51
C ALA A 45 -1.07 -16.12 -13.21
N GLU A 46 -2.11 -16.43 -14.01
CA GLU A 46 -2.20 -17.60 -14.89
C GLU A 46 -1.03 -17.76 -15.89
N ALA A 47 -0.43 -16.66 -16.37
CA ALA A 47 0.67 -16.71 -17.34
C ALA A 47 2.06 -16.96 -16.72
N VAL A 48 2.19 -16.87 -15.38
CA VAL A 48 3.49 -17.04 -14.69
C VAL A 48 3.50 -18.29 -13.81
N SER A 49 2.34 -18.76 -13.34
CA SER A 49 2.17 -20.09 -12.74
C SER A 49 0.68 -20.35 -12.62
N GLY A 50 0.20 -21.56 -12.96
CA GLY A 50 -1.19 -21.95 -12.69
C GLY A 50 -1.61 -21.64 -11.24
N PRO A 51 -2.92 -21.60 -10.92
CA PRO A 51 -3.44 -21.08 -9.66
C PRO A 51 -2.71 -21.71 -8.47
N ARG A 52 -1.80 -20.94 -7.84
CA ARG A 52 -1.14 -21.37 -6.60
C ARG A 52 -2.19 -21.38 -5.52
N ALA A 53 -2.48 -22.55 -4.98
CA ALA A 53 -3.45 -22.73 -3.90
C ALA A 53 -2.95 -22.21 -2.54
N SER A 54 -1.69 -21.76 -2.45
CA SER A 54 -1.05 -21.34 -1.19
C SER A 54 -0.12 -20.15 -1.42
N VAL A 55 0.06 -19.37 -0.35
CA VAL A 55 0.98 -18.22 -0.27
C VAL A 55 2.29 -18.68 0.36
N ASP A 56 3.43 -18.21 -0.16
CA ASP A 56 4.74 -18.56 0.38
C ASP A 56 4.95 -17.93 1.76
N PHE A 57 5.52 -18.70 2.70
CA PHE A 57 5.81 -18.26 4.07
C PHE A 57 7.31 -18.04 4.27
N ILE A 58 7.70 -16.80 4.54
CA ILE A 58 9.06 -16.31 4.58
C ILE A 58 9.58 -16.29 6.02
N GLN A 59 10.64 -17.06 6.26
CA GLN A 59 11.36 -17.05 7.53
C GLN A 59 12.47 -15.99 7.48
N ALA A 60 12.89 -15.51 8.67
CA ALA A 60 13.84 -14.41 8.78
C ALA A 60 15.26 -14.80 8.37
N GLU A 61 15.64 -16.07 8.54
CA GLU A 61 16.98 -16.50 8.19
C GLU A 61 17.20 -16.43 6.68
N SER A 62 18.22 -15.69 6.24
CA SER A 62 18.72 -15.59 4.86
C SER A 62 17.87 -14.88 3.80
N PHE A 63 16.66 -14.39 4.12
CA PHE A 63 15.83 -13.71 3.11
C PHE A 63 16.25 -12.25 2.86
N THR A 64 16.62 -11.91 1.64
CA THR A 64 17.16 -10.59 1.28
C THR A 64 16.19 -9.73 0.48
N TYR A 65 16.47 -8.43 0.37
CA TYR A 65 15.69 -7.53 -0.47
C TYR A 65 15.66 -7.97 -1.95
N PRO A 66 16.80 -8.36 -2.58
CA PRO A 66 16.79 -8.94 -3.93
C PRO A 66 15.87 -10.16 -4.08
N ASP A 67 15.82 -11.05 -3.09
CA ASP A 67 14.91 -12.21 -3.12
C ASP A 67 13.45 -11.76 -3.13
N PHE A 68 13.11 -10.78 -2.29
CA PHE A 68 11.77 -10.19 -2.26
C PHE A 68 11.41 -9.52 -3.58
N PHE A 69 12.34 -8.72 -4.12
CA PHE A 69 12.14 -7.98 -5.35
C PHE A 69 11.90 -8.92 -6.55
N LYS A 70 12.78 -9.91 -6.74
CA LYS A 70 12.70 -10.87 -7.86
C LYS A 70 11.55 -11.85 -7.71
N GLY A 71 11.28 -12.31 -6.49
CA GLY A 71 10.31 -13.36 -6.20
C GLY A 71 8.87 -12.87 -6.09
N TYR A 72 8.66 -11.62 -5.63
CA TYR A 72 7.33 -11.16 -5.19
C TYR A 72 6.93 -9.81 -5.77
N LEU A 73 7.79 -8.78 -5.68
CA LEU A 73 7.45 -7.45 -6.23
C LEU A 73 7.28 -7.50 -7.76
N LEU A 74 8.31 -7.93 -8.48
CA LEU A 74 8.30 -7.93 -9.95
C LEU A 74 7.29 -8.93 -10.55
N PRO A 75 7.14 -10.17 -10.01
CA PRO A 75 6.13 -11.11 -10.48
C PRO A 75 4.71 -10.77 -10.01
N ASN A 76 4.56 -9.86 -9.04
CA ASN A 76 3.28 -9.42 -8.47
C ASN A 76 2.51 -10.55 -7.77
N VAL A 77 3.18 -11.27 -6.85
CA VAL A 77 2.62 -12.44 -6.12
C VAL A 77 2.70 -12.27 -4.60
N PRO A 78 1.67 -12.71 -3.84
CA PRO A 78 1.61 -12.48 -2.39
C PRO A 78 2.61 -13.36 -1.63
N CYS A 79 3.00 -12.90 -0.45
CA CYS A 79 3.74 -13.70 0.54
C CYS A 79 3.40 -13.27 1.98
N VAL A 80 3.70 -14.15 2.93
CA VAL A 80 3.61 -13.87 4.37
C VAL A 80 4.98 -14.00 4.98
N PHE A 81 5.40 -13.01 5.79
CA PHE A 81 6.62 -13.07 6.57
C PHE A 81 6.29 -13.43 8.01
N SER A 82 7.17 -14.24 8.59
CA SER A 82 7.09 -14.65 9.99
C SER A 82 7.11 -13.47 10.98
N SER A 83 6.63 -13.72 12.20
CA SER A 83 6.59 -12.71 13.26
C SER A 83 7.97 -12.25 13.76
N ALA A 84 9.05 -12.92 13.37
CA ALA A 84 10.42 -12.56 13.70
C ALA A 84 10.82 -11.20 13.12
N PHE A 85 10.29 -10.82 11.95
CA PHE A 85 10.61 -9.55 11.29
C PHE A 85 10.11 -8.31 12.03
N THR A 86 9.14 -8.47 12.94
CA THR A 86 8.48 -7.35 13.63
C THR A 86 8.66 -7.42 15.15
N GLN A 87 9.40 -8.40 15.67
CA GLN A 87 9.54 -8.67 17.11
C GLN A 87 9.99 -7.45 17.92
N ASP A 88 10.78 -6.57 17.31
CA ASP A 88 11.38 -5.42 17.97
C ASP A 88 10.54 -4.15 17.95
N TRP A 89 9.40 -4.16 17.24
CA TRP A 89 8.52 -2.99 17.12
C TRP A 89 7.96 -2.54 18.47
N GLY A 90 7.87 -1.23 18.68
CA GLY A 90 7.32 -0.66 19.91
C GLY A 90 5.86 -1.06 20.12
N SER A 91 5.05 -1.04 19.06
CA SER A 91 3.65 -1.52 19.06
C SER A 91 3.51 -2.96 19.54
N ARG A 92 4.40 -3.88 19.12
CA ARG A 92 4.41 -5.29 19.60
C ARG A 92 4.69 -5.39 21.10
N LYS A 93 5.37 -4.40 21.68
CA LYS A 93 5.76 -4.36 23.10
C LYS A 93 4.72 -3.62 23.96
N SER A 94 4.08 -2.58 23.44
CA SER A 94 3.24 -1.68 24.25
C SER A 94 1.74 -1.81 23.97
N TRP A 95 1.33 -2.17 22.76
CA TRP A 95 -0.09 -2.26 22.37
C TRP A 95 -0.70 -3.63 22.69
N VAL A 96 0.10 -4.57 23.16
CA VAL A 96 -0.32 -5.95 23.44
C VAL A 96 -0.04 -6.30 24.90
N THR A 97 -1.00 -6.96 25.54
CA THR A 97 -0.88 -7.52 26.89
C THR A 97 -0.06 -8.81 26.87
N ARG A 98 0.29 -9.35 28.06
CA ARG A 98 1.02 -10.62 28.16
C ARG A 98 0.22 -11.80 27.61
N GLU A 99 -1.10 -11.67 27.60
CA GLU A 99 -2.07 -12.65 27.12
C GLU A 99 -2.31 -12.51 25.60
N GLY A 100 -1.61 -11.61 24.90
CA GLY A 100 -1.74 -11.42 23.46
C GLY A 100 -2.99 -10.62 23.05
N LYS A 101 -3.64 -9.93 23.99
CA LYS A 101 -4.84 -9.09 23.75
C LYS A 101 -4.48 -7.61 23.62
N PRO A 102 -5.33 -6.77 22.99
CA PRO A 102 -5.17 -5.31 22.98
C PRO A 102 -4.91 -4.74 24.39
N ASN A 103 -3.85 -3.94 24.53
CA ASN A 103 -3.54 -3.23 25.75
C ASN A 103 -4.30 -1.89 25.80
N PHE A 104 -5.58 -1.95 26.15
CA PHE A 104 -6.46 -0.78 26.17
C PHE A 104 -5.97 0.32 27.12
N ASP A 105 -5.36 -0.02 28.26
CA ASP A 105 -4.90 1.00 29.21
C ASP A 105 -3.73 1.82 28.64
N HIS A 106 -2.79 1.18 27.94
CA HIS A 106 -1.72 1.89 27.25
C HIS A 106 -2.24 2.75 26.09
N LEU A 107 -3.17 2.22 25.28
CA LEU A 107 -3.77 2.96 24.17
C LEU A 107 -4.56 4.18 24.65
N LEU A 108 -5.35 4.04 25.73
CA LEU A 108 -6.07 5.14 26.35
C LEU A 108 -5.14 6.19 26.95
N GLY A 109 -4.07 5.76 27.62
CA GLY A 109 -3.10 6.66 28.23
C GLY A 109 -2.30 7.47 27.18
N SER A 110 -2.05 6.88 26.01
CA SER A 110 -1.25 7.50 24.95
C SER A 110 -2.08 8.30 23.96
N PHE A 111 -3.29 7.82 23.62
CA PHE A 111 -4.07 8.33 22.49
C PHE A 111 -5.57 8.51 22.80
N GLY A 112 -5.99 8.46 24.07
CA GLY A 112 -7.41 8.40 24.43
C GLY A 112 -8.28 9.55 23.91
N ASP A 113 -7.71 10.75 23.74
CA ASP A 113 -8.40 11.93 23.22
C ASP A 113 -8.25 12.10 21.70
N ALA A 114 -7.51 11.22 21.02
CA ALA A 114 -7.39 11.26 19.57
C ALA A 114 -8.76 11.05 18.91
N SER A 115 -9.09 11.90 17.95
CA SER A 115 -10.23 11.68 17.06
C SER A 115 -9.87 10.58 16.06
N VAL A 116 -10.65 9.50 16.04
CA VAL A 116 -10.36 8.32 15.23
C VAL A 116 -11.51 7.96 14.29
N PRO A 117 -11.20 7.55 13.04
CA PRO A 117 -12.20 7.09 12.08
C PRO A 117 -12.70 5.69 12.44
N VAL A 118 -14.00 5.56 12.65
CA VAL A 118 -14.68 4.32 13.05
C VAL A 118 -15.80 4.01 12.08
N ALA A 119 -15.76 2.82 11.50
CA ALA A 119 -16.74 2.32 10.56
C ALA A 119 -17.70 1.32 11.20
N ASN A 120 -18.95 1.28 10.73
CA ASN A 120 -19.90 0.24 11.14
C ASN A 120 -19.94 -0.91 10.12
N CYS A 121 -19.42 -2.07 10.48
CA CYS A 121 -19.36 -3.26 9.62
C CYS A 121 -20.75 -3.85 9.27
N ASN A 122 -21.81 -3.40 9.94
CA ASN A 122 -23.19 -3.81 9.63
C ASN A 122 -23.92 -2.87 8.66
N VAL A 123 -23.30 -1.74 8.30
CA VAL A 123 -23.88 -0.75 7.39
C VAL A 123 -23.07 -0.75 6.09
N GLN A 124 -23.79 -0.87 4.97
CA GLN A 124 -23.23 -0.77 3.63
C GLN A 124 -23.69 0.56 3.02
N GLU A 125 -22.73 1.39 2.63
CA GLU A 125 -22.94 2.60 1.82
C GLU A 125 -21.94 2.58 0.66
N TYR A 126 -22.43 2.63 -0.58
CA TYR A 126 -21.60 2.63 -1.79
C TYR A 126 -20.49 1.56 -1.80
N ASN A 127 -20.83 0.31 -1.43
CA ASN A 127 -19.90 -0.82 -1.31
C ASN A 127 -18.76 -0.66 -0.28
N SER A 128 -18.90 0.28 0.66
CA SER A 128 -18.00 0.44 1.79
C SER A 128 -18.78 0.51 3.11
N ASN A 129 -18.05 0.59 4.22
CA ASN A 129 -18.63 0.91 5.53
C ASN A 129 -18.46 2.41 5.79
N PRO A 130 -19.54 3.16 6.07
CA PRO A 130 -19.45 4.58 6.39
C PRO A 130 -18.64 4.78 7.67
N LYS A 131 -17.90 5.89 7.73
CA LYS A 131 -17.02 6.24 8.86
C LYS A 131 -17.52 7.47 9.58
N GLU A 132 -17.45 7.42 10.90
CA GLU A 132 -17.61 8.58 11.77
C GLU A 132 -16.32 8.81 12.55
N HIS A 133 -16.07 10.06 12.94
CA HIS A 133 -14.94 10.40 13.79
C HIS A 133 -15.40 10.52 15.24
N ILE A 134 -14.86 9.68 16.12
CA ILE A 134 -15.17 9.69 17.56
C ILE A 134 -13.87 9.68 18.37
N PRO A 135 -13.87 10.13 19.64
CA PRO A 135 -12.69 9.98 20.51
C PRO A 135 -12.32 8.51 20.73
N LEU A 136 -11.02 8.17 20.70
CA LEU A 136 -10.55 6.80 20.90
C LEU A 136 -11.05 6.21 22.22
N ARG A 137 -11.16 7.03 23.27
CA ARG A 137 -11.71 6.60 24.56
C ARG A 137 -13.14 6.07 24.47
N GLU A 138 -13.97 6.68 23.64
CA GLU A 138 -15.35 6.26 23.42
C GLU A 138 -15.38 4.96 22.61
N TYR A 139 -14.52 4.86 21.58
CA TYR A 139 -14.36 3.64 20.81
C TYR A 139 -13.91 2.45 21.67
N ILE A 140 -12.89 2.64 22.51
CA ILE A 140 -12.40 1.59 23.42
C ILE A 140 -13.46 1.23 24.48
N SER A 141 -14.24 2.20 24.97
CA SER A 141 -15.38 1.89 25.86
C SER A 141 -16.39 1.00 25.16
N TYR A 142 -16.78 1.34 23.93
CA TYR A 142 -17.65 0.50 23.11
C TYR A 142 -17.06 -0.90 22.92
N TRP A 143 -15.76 -1.01 22.61
CA TRP A 143 -15.12 -2.29 22.35
C TRP A 143 -15.11 -3.17 23.60
N LYS A 144 -14.80 -2.59 24.77
CA LYS A 144 -14.92 -3.29 26.06
C LYS A 144 -16.35 -3.79 26.27
N ASP A 145 -17.36 -2.95 26.06
CA ASP A 145 -18.77 -3.35 26.22
C ASP A 145 -19.18 -4.45 25.23
N TYR A 146 -18.70 -4.38 23.98
CA TYR A 146 -18.92 -5.38 22.94
C TYR A 146 -18.38 -6.75 23.36
N ILE A 147 -17.18 -6.80 23.94
CA ILE A 147 -16.58 -8.04 24.48
C ILE A 147 -17.43 -8.59 25.63
N HIS A 148 -17.81 -7.75 26.61
CA HIS A 148 -18.66 -8.17 27.74
C HIS A 148 -20.05 -8.64 27.29
N GLY A 149 -20.58 -8.06 26.21
CA GLY A 149 -21.82 -8.45 25.55
C GLY A 149 -21.71 -9.69 24.66
N ASN A 150 -20.64 -10.49 24.78
CA ASN A 150 -20.37 -11.67 23.95
C ASN A 150 -20.33 -11.35 22.45
N TYR A 151 -19.63 -10.28 22.10
CA TYR A 151 -19.47 -9.77 20.73
C TYR A 151 -20.81 -9.41 20.07
N SER A 152 -21.66 -8.72 20.83
CA SER A 152 -22.94 -8.19 20.37
C SER A 152 -23.17 -6.79 20.92
N SER A 153 -23.70 -5.90 20.08
CA SER A 153 -24.08 -4.55 20.48
C SER A 153 -25.18 -4.01 19.57
N PRO A 154 -26.13 -3.23 20.09
CA PRO A 154 -27.12 -2.54 19.26
C PRO A 154 -26.48 -1.52 18.30
N LYS A 155 -25.25 -1.07 18.56
CA LYS A 155 -24.50 -0.20 17.64
C LYS A 155 -23.92 -0.94 16.43
N GLY A 156 -24.04 -2.28 16.37
CA GLY A 156 -23.35 -3.11 15.39
C GLY A 156 -21.90 -3.39 15.78
N CYS A 157 -21.14 -3.92 14.83
CA CYS A 157 -19.70 -4.19 14.94
C CYS A 157 -18.92 -2.99 14.39
N LEU A 158 -18.31 -2.20 15.27
CA LEU A 158 -17.57 -1.01 14.90
C LEU A 158 -16.07 -1.31 14.73
N TYR A 159 -15.49 -0.82 13.65
CA TYR A 159 -14.11 -1.06 13.25
C TYR A 159 -13.37 0.25 13.03
N LEU A 160 -12.34 0.53 13.83
CA LEU A 160 -11.44 1.64 13.58
C LEU A 160 -10.54 1.31 12.39
N LYS A 161 -10.64 2.10 11.33
CA LYS A 161 -9.93 1.85 10.07
C LYS A 161 -9.43 3.15 9.45
N ASP A 162 -8.27 3.09 8.81
CA ASP A 162 -7.64 4.22 8.11
C ASP A 162 -7.19 5.35 9.06
N TRP A 163 -6.71 5.01 10.27
CA TRP A 163 -6.22 6.01 11.20
C TRP A 163 -4.75 6.35 10.92
N HIS A 164 -4.51 7.60 10.52
CA HIS A 164 -3.19 8.21 10.26
C HIS A 164 -2.43 8.52 11.56
N LEU A 165 -2.18 7.49 12.38
CA LEU A 165 -1.58 7.62 13.71
C LEU A 165 -0.16 8.17 13.62
N CYS A 166 0.67 7.67 12.69
CA CYS A 166 2.08 8.05 12.61
C CYS A 166 2.26 9.53 12.28
N ARG A 167 1.40 10.07 11.41
CA ARG A 167 1.34 11.50 11.11
C ARG A 167 0.87 12.32 12.31
N SER A 168 -0.13 11.84 13.05
CA SER A 168 -0.71 12.55 14.20
C SER A 168 0.19 12.51 15.44
N PHE A 169 1.02 11.47 15.57
CA PHE A 169 1.85 11.18 16.74
C PHE A 169 3.27 10.71 16.32
N PRO A 170 4.06 11.55 15.61
CA PRO A 170 5.32 11.15 14.99
C PRO A 170 6.41 10.76 16.00
N ASP A 171 6.35 11.27 17.24
CA ASP A 171 7.31 10.97 18.30
C ASP A 171 7.12 9.56 18.91
N HIS A 172 6.03 8.87 18.57
CA HIS A 172 5.79 7.52 19.03
C HIS A 172 6.56 6.52 18.16
N GLN A 173 7.48 5.78 18.78
CA GLN A 173 8.22 4.69 18.13
C GLN A 173 7.34 3.45 17.94
N VAL A 174 6.31 3.56 17.10
CA VAL A 174 5.32 2.50 16.89
C VAL A 174 5.93 1.32 16.14
N TYR A 175 6.66 1.59 15.06
CA TYR A 175 7.36 0.59 14.26
C TYR A 175 8.49 1.26 13.47
N THR A 176 9.27 0.43 12.78
CA THR A 176 10.20 0.88 11.73
C THR A 176 9.83 0.15 10.46
N THR A 177 9.71 0.88 9.35
CA THR A 177 9.41 0.28 8.05
C THR A 177 10.47 -0.77 7.69
N PRO A 178 10.09 -2.03 7.45
CA PRO A 178 11.02 -3.07 7.06
C PRO A 178 11.75 -2.71 5.75
N VAL A 179 13.00 -3.16 5.60
CA VAL A 179 13.81 -2.98 4.38
C VAL A 179 13.09 -3.40 3.11
N TYR A 180 12.36 -4.51 3.17
CA TYR A 180 11.54 -5.02 2.05
C TYR A 180 10.54 -4.00 1.53
N PHE A 181 10.16 -3.04 2.39
CA PHE A 181 9.14 -2.04 2.18
C PHE A 181 9.66 -0.60 2.10
N SER A 182 10.95 -0.40 1.84
CA SER A 182 11.57 0.94 1.89
C SER A 182 11.55 1.73 0.57
N SER A 183 11.39 1.08 -0.59
CA SER A 183 11.13 1.76 -1.88
C SER A 183 9.66 2.18 -1.96
N ASP A 184 9.31 3.22 -1.20
CA ASP A 184 7.93 3.66 -0.95
C ASP A 184 7.66 5.03 -1.60
N TRP A 185 7.48 5.03 -2.92
CA TRP A 185 7.30 6.28 -3.65
C TRP A 185 6.05 7.04 -3.19
N LEU A 186 4.99 6.32 -2.79
CA LEU A 186 3.73 6.94 -2.38
C LEU A 186 3.95 7.79 -1.12
N ASN A 187 4.53 7.21 -0.09
CA ASN A 187 4.77 7.96 1.13
C ASN A 187 5.93 8.95 1.00
N GLU A 188 6.95 8.69 0.17
CA GLU A 188 7.99 9.69 -0.14
C GLU A 188 7.43 10.97 -0.78
N TYR A 189 6.38 10.85 -1.59
CA TYR A 189 5.68 11.98 -2.18
C TYR A 189 4.85 12.74 -1.14
N TRP A 190 4.07 12.02 -0.34
CA TRP A 190 3.19 12.67 0.65
C TRP A 190 3.95 13.28 1.83
N ASP A 191 5.07 12.67 2.24
CA ASP A 191 5.99 13.24 3.22
C ASP A 191 6.61 14.55 2.70
N GLU A 192 6.96 14.63 1.40
CA GLU A 192 7.50 15.86 0.78
C GLU A 192 6.47 17.00 0.83
N LEU A 193 5.20 16.68 0.58
CA LEU A 193 4.12 17.66 0.62
C LEU A 193 3.67 17.98 2.06
N ALA A 194 3.92 17.08 3.01
CA ALA A 194 3.40 17.12 4.39
C ALA A 194 1.86 17.22 4.49
N VAL A 195 1.14 16.77 3.45
CA VAL A 195 -0.33 16.87 3.35
C VAL A 195 -1.05 15.58 3.71
N ASP A 196 -0.43 14.42 3.55
CA ASP A 196 -1.06 13.12 3.85
C ASP A 196 -0.05 12.01 4.17
N ASP A 197 -0.52 10.81 4.48
CA ASP A 197 0.25 9.57 4.42
C ASP A 197 -0.64 8.36 4.13
N TYR A 198 -0.06 7.29 3.60
CA TYR A 198 -0.73 6.01 3.34
C TYR A 198 -0.29 4.95 4.36
N ARG A 199 -0.22 5.37 5.63
CA ARG A 199 0.25 4.57 6.77
C ARG A 199 -0.84 4.56 7.84
N PHE A 200 -1.48 3.42 7.97
CA PHE A 200 -2.75 3.31 8.68
C PHE A 200 -2.65 2.35 9.86
N VAL A 201 -3.31 2.71 10.95
CA VAL A 201 -3.65 1.79 12.03
C VAL A 201 -5.09 1.35 11.86
N TYR A 202 -5.31 0.04 11.99
CA TYR A 202 -6.63 -0.56 12.06
C TYR A 202 -6.75 -1.29 13.39
N MET A 203 -7.90 -1.18 14.05
CA MET A 203 -8.16 -1.97 15.24
C MET A 203 -9.65 -2.21 15.42
N GLY A 204 -10.01 -3.42 15.81
CA GLY A 204 -11.41 -3.72 16.08
C GLY A 204 -11.66 -5.10 16.67
N PRO A 205 -12.88 -5.29 17.19
CA PRO A 205 -13.27 -6.53 17.83
C PRO A 205 -13.31 -7.68 16.85
N LYS A 206 -13.29 -8.90 17.39
CA LYS A 206 -13.67 -10.10 16.64
C LYS A 206 -14.97 -9.86 15.87
N GLY A 207 -14.98 -10.25 14.59
CA GLY A 207 -16.12 -10.10 13.69
C GLY A 207 -16.10 -8.82 12.86
N SER A 208 -15.24 -7.83 13.18
CA SER A 208 -15.03 -6.70 12.28
C SER A 208 -14.35 -7.17 11.00
N TRP A 209 -14.65 -6.53 9.88
CA TRP A 209 -14.18 -6.98 8.57
C TRP A 209 -14.10 -5.82 7.57
N THR A 210 -13.34 -6.03 6.50
CA THR A 210 -13.23 -5.13 5.35
C THR A 210 -13.83 -5.82 4.13
N PRO A 211 -14.79 -5.19 3.42
CA PRO A 211 -15.40 -5.68 2.18
C PRO A 211 -14.40 -5.98 1.07
N PHE A 212 -14.87 -6.66 0.02
CA PHE A 212 -14.06 -6.99 -1.15
C PHE A 212 -13.62 -5.74 -1.91
N HIS A 213 -12.31 -5.54 -2.06
CA HIS A 213 -11.73 -4.36 -2.71
C HIS A 213 -10.31 -4.65 -3.21
N ALA A 214 -9.80 -3.80 -4.12
CA ALA A 214 -8.38 -3.65 -4.35
C ALA A 214 -7.88 -2.37 -3.67
N ASP A 215 -6.60 -2.36 -3.32
CA ASP A 215 -5.96 -1.20 -2.71
C ASP A 215 -5.94 0.02 -3.66
N VAL A 216 -6.00 1.21 -3.07
CA VAL A 216 -5.94 2.52 -3.75
C VAL A 216 -4.81 2.58 -4.78
N PHE A 217 -5.06 3.19 -5.93
CA PHE A 217 -4.13 3.28 -7.07
C PHE A 217 -3.67 1.94 -7.65
N HIS A 218 -4.30 0.83 -7.26
CA HIS A 218 -3.73 -0.51 -7.43
C HIS A 218 -2.29 -0.57 -6.89
N SER A 219 -2.04 0.12 -5.77
CA SER A 219 -0.77 0.10 -5.06
C SER A 219 -0.44 -1.31 -4.57
N TYR A 220 0.81 -1.51 -4.15
CA TYR A 220 1.10 -2.60 -3.23
C TYR A 220 0.56 -2.24 -1.84
N SER A 221 0.33 -3.25 -1.03
CA SER A 221 0.04 -3.08 0.39
C SER A 221 0.80 -4.10 1.22
N TRP A 222 1.06 -3.74 2.47
CA TRP A 222 1.45 -4.72 3.48
C TRP A 222 0.69 -4.47 4.77
N SER A 223 0.44 -5.55 5.52
CA SER A 223 -0.22 -5.47 6.82
C SER A 223 0.54 -6.32 7.83
N VAL A 224 0.91 -5.72 8.98
CA VAL A 224 1.42 -6.44 10.14
C VAL A 224 0.30 -6.55 11.17
N ASN A 225 -0.02 -7.77 11.56
CA ASN A 225 -1.05 -8.03 12.55
C ASN A 225 -0.45 -7.98 13.96
N ILE A 226 -0.54 -6.87 14.68
CA ILE A 226 0.13 -6.67 15.97
C ILE A 226 -0.39 -7.64 17.04
N CYS A 227 -1.70 -7.89 17.07
CA CYS A 227 -2.34 -8.91 17.89
C CYS A 227 -3.61 -9.44 17.23
N GLY A 228 -4.11 -10.58 17.70
CA GLY A 228 -5.29 -11.25 17.14
C GLY A 228 -4.95 -12.08 15.90
N ARG A 229 -5.97 -12.41 15.11
CA ARG A 229 -5.84 -13.18 13.86
C ARG A 229 -6.73 -12.59 12.77
N LYS A 230 -6.22 -12.60 11.54
CA LYS A 230 -6.97 -12.18 10.36
C LYS A 230 -7.12 -13.30 9.35
N ARG A 231 -8.29 -13.40 8.73
CA ARG A 231 -8.56 -14.25 7.58
C ARG A 231 -8.62 -13.39 6.33
N TRP A 232 -7.73 -13.67 5.39
CA TRP A 232 -7.65 -13.00 4.09
C TRP A 232 -8.18 -13.93 3.00
N LEU A 233 -8.99 -13.38 2.12
CA LEU A 233 -9.44 -14.02 0.88
C LEU A 233 -8.87 -13.21 -0.28
N LEU A 234 -7.90 -13.76 -0.99
CA LEU A 234 -7.13 -13.06 -2.03
C LEU A 234 -7.50 -13.60 -3.41
N TYR A 235 -7.75 -12.68 -4.35
CA TYR A 235 -8.03 -12.98 -5.76
C TYR A 235 -6.95 -12.35 -6.64
N PRO A 236 -6.30 -13.14 -7.51
CA PRO A 236 -5.36 -12.59 -8.48
C PRO A 236 -6.02 -11.58 -9.42
N PRO A 237 -5.29 -10.56 -9.90
CA PRO A 237 -5.81 -9.58 -10.85
C PRO A 237 -6.42 -10.25 -12.08
N GLY A 238 -7.61 -9.80 -12.48
CA GLY A 238 -8.45 -10.34 -13.53
C GLY A 238 -9.52 -11.32 -13.03
N GLN A 239 -9.39 -11.91 -11.84
CA GLN A 239 -10.42 -12.81 -11.30
C GLN A 239 -11.64 -12.08 -10.76
N GLU A 240 -11.49 -10.80 -10.40
CA GLU A 240 -12.59 -9.90 -10.05
C GLU A 240 -13.61 -9.75 -11.18
N GLU A 241 -13.20 -9.86 -12.44
CA GLU A 241 -14.11 -9.77 -13.59
C GLU A 241 -15.12 -10.93 -13.60
N ASN A 242 -14.71 -12.11 -13.13
CA ASN A 242 -15.61 -13.26 -12.99
C ASN A 242 -16.56 -13.12 -11.78
N LEU A 243 -16.30 -12.15 -10.89
CA LEU A 243 -17.13 -11.85 -9.71
C LEU A 243 -18.12 -10.72 -9.95
N ARG A 244 -18.08 -10.05 -11.10
CA ARG A 244 -19.01 -8.94 -11.40
C ARG A 244 -20.45 -9.43 -11.53
N ASP A 245 -21.37 -8.63 -11.04
CA ASP A 245 -22.79 -8.80 -11.32
C ASP A 245 -23.12 -8.39 -12.77
N TYR A 246 -24.37 -8.61 -13.18
CA TYR A 246 -24.84 -8.25 -14.53
C TYR A 246 -24.87 -6.74 -14.83
N HIS A 247 -24.68 -5.88 -13.82
CA HIS A 247 -24.50 -4.43 -13.98
C HIS A 247 -23.02 -4.04 -14.02
N GLY A 248 -22.10 -4.98 -13.86
CA GLY A 248 -20.66 -4.74 -13.81
C GLY A 248 -20.12 -4.39 -12.42
N ASN A 249 -20.93 -4.47 -11.36
CA ASN A 249 -20.47 -4.17 -10.00
C ASN A 249 -19.77 -5.37 -9.37
N LEU A 250 -18.72 -5.09 -8.60
CA LEU A 250 -18.08 -6.09 -7.75
C LEU A 250 -18.97 -6.43 -6.54
N PRO A 251 -18.89 -7.66 -6.03
CA PRO A 251 -19.67 -8.07 -4.87
C PRO A 251 -19.12 -7.38 -3.61
N TYR A 252 -20.00 -7.01 -2.69
CA TYR A 252 -19.60 -6.47 -1.40
C TYR A 252 -18.99 -7.54 -0.48
N ASP A 253 -19.57 -8.74 -0.50
CA ASP A 253 -19.10 -9.91 0.26
C ASP A 253 -18.87 -11.10 -0.68
N VAL A 254 -17.62 -11.48 -0.89
CA VAL A 254 -17.25 -12.63 -1.74
C VAL A 254 -17.60 -14.00 -1.15
N THR A 255 -18.08 -14.04 0.09
CA THR A 255 -18.58 -15.27 0.73
C THR A 255 -20.10 -15.39 0.67
N SER A 256 -20.77 -14.38 0.12
CA SER A 256 -22.23 -14.35 0.01
C SER A 256 -22.76 -15.49 -0.85
N SER A 257 -23.81 -16.16 -0.39
CA SER A 257 -24.53 -17.18 -1.18
C SER A 257 -25.16 -16.62 -2.45
N ALA A 258 -25.28 -15.29 -2.58
CA ALA A 258 -25.80 -14.63 -3.77
C ALA A 258 -24.93 -14.88 -5.01
N LEU A 259 -23.62 -15.09 -4.84
CA LEU A 259 -22.69 -15.39 -5.95
C LEU A 259 -23.09 -16.63 -6.75
N SER A 260 -23.70 -17.62 -6.09
CA SER A 260 -24.17 -18.85 -6.75
C SER A 260 -25.38 -18.62 -7.67
N ASN A 261 -26.00 -17.43 -7.64
CA ASN A 261 -27.09 -17.09 -8.55
C ASN A 261 -26.52 -16.65 -9.91
N ILE A 262 -26.44 -17.60 -10.84
CA ILE A 262 -25.93 -17.38 -12.21
C ILE A 262 -26.70 -16.31 -13.03
N LYS A 263 -27.91 -15.94 -12.61
CA LYS A 263 -28.64 -14.83 -13.25
C LYS A 263 -28.10 -13.47 -12.82
N VAL A 264 -27.54 -13.41 -11.61
CA VAL A 264 -26.94 -12.19 -11.06
C VAL A 264 -25.44 -12.16 -11.37
N TYR A 265 -24.75 -13.29 -11.21
CA TYR A 265 -23.31 -13.44 -11.44
C TYR A 265 -23.05 -14.49 -12.52
N PRO A 266 -23.19 -14.13 -13.81
CA PRO A 266 -23.12 -15.08 -14.92
C PRO A 266 -21.75 -15.73 -15.08
N GLU A 267 -20.68 -15.01 -14.73
CA GLU A 267 -19.29 -15.45 -14.91
C GLU A 267 -18.72 -16.17 -13.69
N TYR A 268 -19.42 -16.17 -12.54
CA TYR A 268 -18.97 -16.80 -11.29
C TYR A 268 -18.52 -18.27 -11.44
N PRO A 269 -19.18 -19.12 -12.25
CA PRO A 269 -18.71 -20.49 -12.45
C PRO A 269 -17.30 -20.62 -13.08
N LYS A 270 -16.76 -19.55 -13.67
CA LYS A 270 -15.40 -19.49 -14.22
C LYS A 270 -14.38 -18.98 -13.21
N CYS A 271 -14.83 -18.38 -12.11
CA CYS A 271 -13.96 -17.79 -11.09
C CYS A 271 -13.15 -18.87 -10.37
N CYS A 272 -11.86 -18.61 -10.13
CA CYS A 272 -11.07 -19.48 -9.28
C CYS A 272 -11.45 -19.31 -7.80
N PRO A 273 -11.27 -20.34 -6.95
CA PRO A 273 -11.38 -20.16 -5.51
C PRO A 273 -10.42 -19.08 -5.00
N ALA A 274 -10.84 -18.36 -3.95
CA ALA A 274 -9.95 -17.44 -3.24
C ALA A 274 -8.73 -18.19 -2.69
N ILE A 275 -7.58 -17.52 -2.71
CA ILE A 275 -6.42 -17.93 -1.92
C ILE A 275 -6.67 -17.48 -0.48
N GLU A 276 -6.84 -18.44 0.43
CA GLU A 276 -7.13 -18.18 1.83
C GLU A 276 -5.86 -18.16 2.68
N VAL A 277 -5.68 -17.12 3.50
CA VAL A 277 -4.56 -16.98 4.43
C VAL A 277 -5.08 -16.63 5.81
N ILE A 278 -4.65 -17.38 6.83
CA ILE A 278 -4.78 -16.98 8.23
C ILE A 278 -3.48 -16.31 8.65
N GLN A 279 -3.55 -15.01 8.92
CA GLN A 279 -2.43 -14.21 9.41
C GLN A 279 -2.45 -14.19 10.94
N GLU A 280 -1.38 -14.71 11.53
CA GLU A 280 -1.20 -14.79 12.99
C GLU A 280 -0.58 -13.51 13.57
N ALA A 281 -0.54 -13.43 14.90
CA ALA A 281 0.04 -12.27 15.58
C ALA A 281 1.54 -12.12 15.30
N GLY A 282 1.92 -10.91 14.90
CA GLY A 282 3.25 -10.48 14.50
C GLY A 282 3.57 -10.71 13.03
N GLU A 283 2.81 -11.53 12.32
CA GLU A 283 3.08 -11.84 10.92
C GLU A 283 2.74 -10.65 10.01
N MET A 284 3.41 -10.62 8.86
CA MET A 284 3.31 -9.54 7.89
C MET A 284 2.88 -10.12 6.55
N ILE A 285 1.75 -9.70 6.02
CA ILE A 285 1.29 -10.11 4.68
C ILE A 285 1.63 -9.03 3.67
N PHE A 286 2.18 -9.43 2.52
CA PHE A 286 2.34 -8.59 1.34
C PHE A 286 1.18 -8.86 0.37
N VAL A 287 0.43 -7.80 0.05
CA VAL A 287 -0.67 -7.80 -0.92
C VAL A 287 -0.16 -7.11 -2.20
N PRO A 288 -0.09 -7.84 -3.33
CA PRO A 288 0.45 -7.26 -4.55
C PRO A 288 -0.55 -6.33 -5.27
N SER A 289 -0.04 -5.62 -6.28
CA SER A 289 -0.78 -4.61 -7.05
C SER A 289 -1.99 -5.22 -7.75
N GLY A 290 -3.17 -4.64 -7.51
CA GLY A 290 -4.44 -5.05 -8.14
C GLY A 290 -5.05 -6.35 -7.61
N TRP A 291 -4.49 -6.94 -6.53
CA TRP A 291 -5.07 -8.12 -5.91
C TRP A 291 -6.30 -7.74 -5.10
N HIS A 292 -7.48 -8.11 -5.60
CA HIS A 292 -8.72 -7.90 -4.87
C HIS A 292 -8.80 -8.85 -3.68
N HIS A 293 -9.27 -8.33 -2.55
CA HIS A 293 -9.27 -9.09 -1.32
C HIS A 293 -10.34 -8.66 -0.32
N GLN A 294 -10.67 -9.60 0.58
CA GLN A 294 -11.60 -9.41 1.68
C GLN A 294 -10.97 -9.92 2.98
N VAL A 295 -11.19 -9.21 4.08
CA VAL A 295 -10.46 -9.46 5.34
C VAL A 295 -11.42 -9.53 6.53
N TYR A 296 -11.29 -10.56 7.36
CA TYR A 296 -12.03 -10.72 8.60
C TYR A 296 -11.10 -10.76 9.80
N ASN A 297 -11.42 -10.02 10.86
CA ASN A 297 -10.77 -10.18 12.17
C ASN A 297 -11.44 -11.34 12.91
N LEU A 298 -10.70 -12.44 13.09
CA LEU A 298 -11.17 -13.66 13.77
C LEU A 298 -11.12 -13.54 15.30
N ASP A 299 -10.33 -12.60 15.79
CA ASP A 299 -10.15 -12.23 17.20
C ASP A 299 -10.12 -10.70 17.33
N ASP A 300 -10.07 -10.17 18.56
CA ASP A 300 -9.75 -8.77 18.81
C ASP A 300 -8.37 -8.42 18.24
N THR A 301 -8.34 -7.49 17.30
CA THR A 301 -7.19 -7.31 16.41
C THR A 301 -6.75 -5.86 16.38
N ILE A 302 -5.43 -5.66 16.35
CA ILE A 302 -4.78 -4.39 15.99
C ILE A 302 -3.80 -4.72 14.87
N SER A 303 -3.80 -3.94 13.79
CA SER A 303 -2.82 -4.06 12.70
C SER A 303 -2.30 -2.71 12.24
N ILE A 304 -1.14 -2.75 11.63
CA ILE A 304 -0.51 -1.62 10.95
C ILE A 304 -0.44 -1.97 9.48
N ASN A 305 -0.89 -1.06 8.62
CA ASN A 305 -1.02 -1.28 7.19
C ASN A 305 -0.41 -0.11 6.44
N HIS A 306 0.29 -0.39 5.35
CA HIS A 306 0.80 0.64 4.44
C HIS A 306 0.39 0.32 3.02
N ASN A 307 -0.03 1.35 2.31
CA ASN A 307 -0.07 1.32 0.86
C ASN A 307 1.19 2.00 0.34
N TRP A 308 1.77 1.41 -0.69
CA TRP A 308 3.03 1.88 -1.26
C TRP A 308 3.18 1.45 -2.71
N MET A 309 4.08 2.10 -3.44
CA MET A 309 4.35 1.77 -4.83
C MET A 309 5.79 2.11 -5.19
N ASN A 310 6.26 1.56 -6.31
CA ASN A 310 7.60 1.81 -6.82
C ASN A 310 7.67 1.56 -8.34
N GLY A 311 8.90 1.46 -8.86
CA GLY A 311 9.15 1.24 -10.29
C GLY A 311 8.48 -0.02 -10.86
N CYS A 312 8.18 -1.03 -10.03
CA CYS A 312 7.53 -2.26 -10.46
C CYS A 312 6.07 -2.06 -10.87
N ASN A 313 5.34 -1.15 -10.20
CA ASN A 313 3.89 -1.00 -10.36
C ASN A 313 3.44 0.42 -10.73
N VAL A 314 4.33 1.39 -10.90
CA VAL A 314 3.96 2.75 -11.36
C VAL A 314 3.20 2.77 -12.69
N ALA A 315 3.54 1.87 -13.62
CA ALA A 315 2.79 1.74 -14.87
C ALA A 315 1.36 1.20 -14.67
N THR A 316 1.14 0.43 -13.59
CA THR A 316 -0.20 -0.06 -13.23
C THR A 316 -1.06 1.06 -12.66
N MET A 317 -0.50 1.91 -11.79
CA MET A 317 -1.17 3.13 -11.35
C MET A 317 -1.52 4.04 -12.54
N TRP A 318 -0.59 4.26 -13.47
CA TRP A 318 -0.89 5.05 -14.66
C TRP A 318 -2.04 4.48 -15.50
N ARG A 319 -2.12 3.16 -15.64
CA ARG A 319 -3.25 2.50 -16.32
C ARG A 319 -4.55 2.66 -15.54
N PHE A 320 -4.52 2.48 -14.22
CA PHE A 320 -5.67 2.73 -13.35
C PHE A 320 -6.20 4.16 -13.54
N LEU A 321 -5.34 5.17 -13.45
CA LEU A 321 -5.71 6.57 -13.64
C LEU A 321 -6.36 6.83 -15.03
N GLN A 322 -5.87 6.19 -16.08
CA GLN A 322 -6.49 6.27 -17.42
C GLN A 322 -7.88 5.64 -17.47
N THR A 323 -8.06 4.49 -16.83
CA THR A 323 -9.37 3.84 -16.71
C THR A 323 -10.35 4.70 -15.93
N GLU A 324 -9.93 5.27 -14.80
CA GLU A 324 -10.78 6.14 -13.97
C GLU A 324 -11.17 7.42 -14.70
N LEU A 325 -10.23 8.07 -15.40
CA LEU A 325 -10.58 9.23 -16.22
C LEU A 325 -11.59 8.86 -17.32
N CYS A 326 -11.40 7.70 -17.97
CA CYS A 326 -12.32 7.23 -19.00
C CYS A 326 -13.72 6.98 -18.43
N ALA A 327 -13.83 6.39 -17.23
CA ALA A 327 -15.09 6.19 -16.54
C ALA A 327 -15.78 7.53 -16.24
N VAL A 328 -15.05 8.50 -15.66
CA VAL A 328 -15.58 9.86 -15.41
C VAL A 328 -16.08 10.49 -16.72
N GLN A 329 -15.28 10.43 -17.79
CA GLN A 329 -15.64 10.97 -19.10
C GLN A 329 -16.88 10.31 -19.71
N GLN A 330 -17.14 9.03 -19.42
CA GLN A 330 -18.35 8.32 -19.87
C GLN A 330 -19.56 8.76 -19.05
N GLU A 331 -19.43 8.86 -17.73
CA GLU A 331 -20.51 9.26 -16.82
C GLU A 331 -21.04 10.67 -17.12
N ILE A 332 -20.17 11.62 -17.48
CA ILE A 332 -20.56 13.00 -17.79
C ILE A 332 -20.53 13.33 -19.29
N ALA A 333 -20.58 12.31 -20.16
CA ALA A 333 -20.41 12.47 -21.60
C ALA A 333 -21.46 13.39 -22.25
N GLU A 334 -22.68 13.43 -21.70
CA GLU A 334 -23.78 14.26 -22.22
C GLU A 334 -23.48 15.77 -22.16
N TRP A 335 -22.58 16.18 -21.26
CA TRP A 335 -22.20 17.58 -21.06
C TRP A 335 -20.97 17.99 -21.89
N ARG A 336 -20.39 17.08 -22.68
CA ARG A 336 -19.12 17.31 -23.40
C ARG A 336 -19.12 18.54 -24.29
N ASP A 337 -20.20 18.75 -25.04
CA ASP A 337 -20.29 19.82 -26.03
C ASP A 337 -20.93 21.11 -25.47
N THR A 338 -21.42 21.08 -24.22
CA THR A 338 -22.16 22.19 -23.59
C THR A 338 -21.47 22.78 -22.36
N MET A 339 -20.56 22.03 -21.74
CA MET A 339 -19.75 22.47 -20.60
C MET A 339 -18.41 23.01 -21.10
N ASP A 340 -18.18 24.30 -20.87
CA ASP A 340 -16.86 24.90 -21.07
C ASP A 340 -15.84 24.18 -20.16
N ASP A 341 -14.62 23.97 -20.68
CA ASP A 341 -13.55 23.26 -19.98
C ASP A 341 -13.95 21.87 -19.44
N TRP A 342 -14.78 21.14 -20.18
CA TRP A 342 -15.24 19.79 -19.82
C TRP A 342 -14.10 18.85 -19.42
N HIS A 343 -12.96 18.95 -20.11
CA HIS A 343 -11.76 18.16 -19.78
C HIS A 343 -11.20 18.48 -18.39
N GLN A 344 -11.22 19.75 -17.97
CA GLN A 344 -10.78 20.15 -16.64
C GLN A 344 -11.77 19.68 -15.57
N HIS A 345 -13.07 19.74 -15.85
CA HIS A 345 -14.09 19.18 -14.96
C HIS A 345 -13.95 17.66 -14.78
N CYS A 346 -13.59 16.93 -15.84
CA CYS A 346 -13.27 15.51 -15.73
C CYS A 346 -12.09 15.27 -14.76
N GLN A 347 -11.04 16.10 -14.81
CA GLN A 347 -9.91 15.99 -13.88
C GLN A 347 -10.34 16.29 -12.43
N VAL A 348 -11.19 17.29 -12.21
CA VAL A 348 -11.71 17.63 -10.86
C VAL A 348 -12.52 16.48 -10.28
N ILE A 349 -13.41 15.86 -11.07
CA ILE A 349 -14.21 14.71 -10.63
C ILE A 349 -13.32 13.49 -10.42
N MET A 350 -12.39 13.22 -11.35
CA MET A 350 -11.43 12.14 -11.18
C MET A 350 -10.65 12.30 -9.87
N LYS A 351 -10.14 13.49 -9.58
CA LYS A 351 -9.40 13.78 -8.34
C LYS A 351 -10.24 13.51 -7.09
N SER A 352 -11.53 13.83 -7.08
CA SER A 352 -12.39 13.53 -5.93
C SER A 352 -12.68 12.03 -5.77
N CYS A 353 -12.65 11.25 -6.87
CA CYS A 353 -12.84 9.80 -6.85
C CYS A 353 -11.56 9.03 -6.50
N THR A 354 -10.42 9.42 -7.07
CA THR A 354 -9.16 8.65 -6.98
C THR A 354 -8.17 9.24 -5.99
N GLY A 355 -8.31 10.52 -5.64
CA GLY A 355 -7.40 11.27 -4.77
C GLY A 355 -6.38 12.14 -5.52
N ILE A 356 -6.11 11.87 -6.81
CA ILE A 356 -5.21 12.70 -7.63
C ILE A 356 -5.69 12.82 -9.08
N ASP A 357 -5.33 13.93 -9.72
CA ASP A 357 -5.50 14.11 -11.17
C ASP A 357 -4.19 13.82 -11.95
N TYR A 358 -4.22 14.00 -13.27
CA TYR A 358 -3.03 13.78 -14.10
C TYR A 358 -1.89 14.79 -13.84
N LYS A 359 -2.20 16.04 -13.43
CA LYS A 359 -1.17 17.04 -13.10
C LYS A 359 -0.46 16.63 -11.81
N GLU A 360 -1.21 16.17 -10.82
CA GLU A 360 -0.66 15.63 -9.57
C GLU A 360 0.10 14.33 -9.79
N PHE A 361 -0.34 13.48 -10.71
CA PHE A 361 0.44 12.30 -11.10
C PHE A 361 1.78 12.68 -11.76
N TYR A 362 1.81 13.72 -12.60
CA TYR A 362 3.09 14.25 -13.11
C TYR A 362 3.99 14.75 -11.96
N ASN A 363 3.43 15.54 -11.03
CA ASN A 363 4.18 16.05 -9.89
C ASN A 363 4.73 14.92 -9.00
N PHE A 364 3.96 13.85 -8.83
CA PHE A 364 4.39 12.62 -8.20
C PHE A 364 5.63 12.03 -8.88
N LEU A 365 5.58 11.80 -10.21
CA LEU A 365 6.73 11.30 -10.97
C LEU A 365 7.94 12.23 -10.87
N LYS A 366 7.71 13.55 -10.94
CA LYS A 366 8.75 14.58 -10.86
C LYS A 366 9.48 14.53 -9.51
N ILE A 367 8.76 14.55 -8.39
CA ILE A 367 9.35 14.54 -7.05
C ILE A 367 10.21 13.30 -6.85
N ILE A 368 9.71 12.12 -7.25
CA ILE A 368 10.48 10.89 -7.12
C ILE A 368 11.72 10.92 -8.03
N ALA A 369 11.59 11.39 -9.28
CA ALA A 369 12.72 11.55 -10.18
C ALA A 369 13.80 12.45 -9.56
N GLU A 370 13.45 13.63 -9.07
CA GLU A 370 14.39 14.57 -8.44
C GLU A 370 15.12 13.94 -7.24
N LYS A 371 14.40 13.19 -6.40
CA LYS A 371 15.02 12.45 -5.28
C LYS A 371 16.03 11.42 -5.75
N ARG A 372 15.72 10.64 -6.80
CA ARG A 372 16.62 9.62 -7.35
C ARG A 372 17.82 10.22 -8.11
N ILE A 373 17.61 11.32 -8.84
CA ILE A 373 18.70 12.08 -9.49
C ILE A 373 19.67 12.60 -8.44
N SER A 374 19.16 13.26 -7.40
CA SER A 374 19.98 13.79 -6.30
C SER A 374 20.80 12.70 -5.61
N LEU A 375 20.23 11.49 -5.48
CA LEU A 375 20.95 10.34 -4.94
C LEU A 375 22.13 9.93 -5.83
N LEU A 376 21.93 9.82 -7.15
CA LEU A 376 22.99 9.45 -8.10
C LEU A 376 24.09 10.51 -8.19
N GLU A 377 23.75 11.80 -8.14
CA GLU A 377 24.73 12.90 -8.17
C GLU A 377 25.60 12.97 -6.91
N LYS A 378 25.07 12.57 -5.75
CA LYS A 378 25.79 12.57 -4.47
C LYS A 378 26.79 11.43 -4.32
N VAL A 379 26.77 10.41 -5.18
CA VAL A 379 27.72 9.28 -5.15
C VAL A 379 29.01 9.71 -5.87
N PRO A 380 30.15 9.88 -5.17
CA PRO A 380 31.42 10.13 -5.85
C PRO A 380 31.80 8.87 -6.65
N ALA A 381 32.26 9.06 -7.89
CA ALA A 381 32.58 7.99 -8.84
C ALA A 381 33.66 6.96 -8.41
N THR A 382 34.10 6.90 -7.15
CA THR A 382 35.29 6.12 -6.72
C THR A 382 35.32 5.58 -5.28
N LYS A 383 34.23 5.48 -4.50
CA LYS A 383 34.30 4.83 -3.17
C LYS A 383 33.27 3.72 -2.93
N PRO A 384 33.67 2.58 -2.32
CA PRO A 384 32.74 1.52 -1.93
C PRO A 384 31.73 2.02 -0.91
N LEU A 385 30.46 1.61 -1.07
CA LEU A 385 29.34 1.95 -0.19
C LEU A 385 29.53 1.33 1.20
N GLU A 386 30.05 2.10 2.14
CA GLU A 386 29.82 1.90 3.57
C GLU A 386 29.48 3.27 4.18
N ASN A 387 28.27 3.38 4.72
CA ASN A 387 27.73 4.51 5.48
C ASN A 387 27.21 5.73 4.70
N ILE A 388 25.90 5.69 4.38
CA ILE A 388 25.07 6.90 4.33
C ILE A 388 23.88 6.67 5.26
N CYS A 389 23.73 7.53 6.28
CA CYS A 389 22.68 7.49 7.28
C CYS A 389 21.97 8.84 7.29
N SER A 390 20.69 8.85 6.91
CA SER A 390 19.57 9.51 7.62
C SER A 390 18.35 9.58 6.69
N ASP A 391 17.22 9.05 7.19
CA ASP A 391 15.82 9.17 6.72
C ASP A 391 15.35 8.41 5.47
N ASN A 392 16.24 7.78 4.71
CA ASN A 392 15.89 6.65 3.84
C ASN A 392 17.12 5.71 3.78
N PRO A 393 17.29 4.78 4.73
CA PRO A 393 18.56 4.08 4.97
C PRO A 393 18.94 3.04 3.89
N GLY A 394 18.42 3.19 2.67
CA GLY A 394 18.37 2.13 1.69
C GLY A 394 18.89 2.51 0.32
N LEU A 395 18.06 3.12 -0.52
CA LEU A 395 18.18 3.11 -1.99
C LEU A 395 19.62 3.10 -2.55
N ASP A 396 20.00 1.97 -3.15
CA ASP A 396 21.26 1.76 -3.84
C ASP A 396 21.20 2.41 -5.25
N PRO A 397 22.33 2.88 -5.81
CA PRO A 397 22.37 3.49 -7.14
C PRO A 397 21.73 2.66 -8.27
N HIS A 398 21.83 1.33 -8.26
CA HIS A 398 21.16 0.45 -9.21
C HIS A 398 19.64 0.53 -9.06
N HIS A 399 19.13 0.60 -7.83
CA HIS A 399 17.70 0.76 -7.60
C HIS A 399 17.21 2.12 -8.07
N ALA A 400 17.99 3.18 -7.86
CA ALA A 400 17.66 4.50 -8.37
C ALA A 400 17.69 4.55 -9.91
N ALA A 401 18.65 3.89 -10.54
CA ALA A 401 18.69 3.75 -12.00
C ALA A 401 17.47 2.98 -12.54
N PHE A 402 17.05 1.91 -11.86
CA PHE A 402 15.80 1.20 -12.18
C PHE A 402 14.61 2.15 -12.06
N ASP A 403 14.45 2.84 -10.93
CA ASP A 403 13.34 3.76 -10.68
C ASP A 403 13.26 4.85 -11.75
N LEU A 404 14.38 5.49 -12.09
CA LEU A 404 14.44 6.52 -13.13
C LEU A 404 14.05 5.98 -14.52
N SER A 405 14.50 4.77 -14.86
CA SER A 405 14.08 4.11 -16.11
C SER A 405 12.58 3.84 -16.14
N ARG A 406 11.99 3.41 -15.01
CA ARG A 406 10.55 3.19 -14.91
C ARG A 406 9.76 4.49 -14.99
N ILE A 407 10.26 5.58 -14.40
CA ILE A 407 9.65 6.92 -14.51
C ILE A 407 9.71 7.40 -15.95
N ALA A 408 10.85 7.28 -16.63
CA ALA A 408 11.00 7.72 -18.03
C ALA A 408 9.98 7.03 -18.95
N ASP A 409 9.77 5.72 -18.81
CA ASP A 409 8.79 4.98 -19.59
C ASP A 409 7.34 5.46 -19.36
N VAL A 410 6.96 5.68 -18.09
CA VAL A 410 5.61 6.16 -17.77
C VAL A 410 5.43 7.61 -18.19
N LEU A 411 6.45 8.44 -18.01
CA LEU A 411 6.43 9.84 -18.41
C LEU A 411 6.32 10.00 -19.93
N GLU A 412 6.97 9.14 -20.72
CA GLU A 412 6.77 9.10 -22.18
C GLU A 412 5.31 8.81 -22.54
N SER A 413 4.69 7.84 -21.87
CA SER A 413 3.26 7.53 -22.06
C SER A 413 2.36 8.68 -21.62
N LEU A 414 2.68 9.37 -20.54
CA LEU A 414 1.92 10.52 -20.05
C LEU A 414 2.00 11.70 -21.03
N ILE A 415 3.20 12.04 -21.51
CA ILE A 415 3.43 13.14 -22.47
C ILE A 415 2.69 12.91 -23.80
N THR A 416 2.57 11.65 -24.21
CA THR A 416 1.88 11.25 -25.44
C THR A 416 0.38 11.02 -25.26
N ASN A 417 -0.13 11.07 -24.03
CA ASN A 417 -1.54 10.87 -23.74
C ASN A 417 -2.39 12.07 -24.21
N PRO A 418 -3.42 11.87 -25.05
CA PRO A 418 -4.23 12.96 -25.60
C PRO A 418 -4.98 13.78 -24.55
N ASP A 419 -5.39 13.19 -23.43
CA ASP A 419 -6.11 13.92 -22.39
C ASP A 419 -5.15 14.76 -21.54
N PHE A 420 -3.92 14.29 -21.31
CA PHE A 420 -2.89 15.10 -20.67
C PHE A 420 -2.47 16.31 -21.52
N GLN A 421 -2.38 16.15 -22.85
CA GLN A 421 -2.03 17.24 -23.78
C GLN A 421 -3.07 18.35 -23.85
N LYS A 422 -4.30 18.11 -23.41
CA LYS A 422 -5.37 19.12 -23.34
C LYS A 422 -5.32 19.92 -22.05
N LEU A 423 -4.51 19.50 -21.06
CA LEU A 423 -4.38 20.23 -19.81
C LEU A 423 -3.41 21.40 -19.99
N GLU A 424 -3.68 22.49 -19.29
CA GLU A 424 -2.76 23.61 -19.19
C GLU A 424 -1.52 23.18 -18.38
N ILE A 425 -0.47 22.78 -19.10
CA ILE A 425 0.79 22.28 -18.53
C ILE A 425 1.85 23.37 -18.34
N ASP A 426 1.60 24.59 -18.82
CA ASP A 426 2.53 25.72 -18.72
C ASP A 426 2.70 26.23 -17.28
N GLU A 427 1.78 25.87 -16.38
CA GLU A 427 1.84 26.17 -14.94
C GLU A 427 2.73 25.19 -14.15
N LEU A 428 3.21 24.11 -14.80
CA LEU A 428 4.08 23.15 -14.14
C LEU A 428 5.49 23.72 -13.96
N SER A 429 6.00 23.65 -12.73
CA SER A 429 7.33 24.16 -12.36
C SER A 429 8.49 23.61 -13.19
N LEU A 430 8.34 22.42 -13.78
CA LEU A 430 9.25 21.83 -14.75
C LEU A 430 8.41 21.27 -15.91
N PRO A 431 8.70 21.59 -17.17
CA PRO A 431 7.97 21.00 -18.28
C PRO A 431 8.20 19.49 -18.37
N PRO A 432 7.16 18.67 -18.61
CA PRO A 432 7.28 17.22 -18.69
C PRO A 432 8.31 16.72 -19.70
N LYS A 433 8.41 17.38 -20.86
CA LYS A 433 9.38 17.04 -21.91
C LYS A 433 10.83 17.30 -21.47
N ASP A 434 11.06 18.35 -20.70
CA ASP A 434 12.40 18.71 -20.23
C ASP A 434 12.86 17.70 -19.18
N LEU A 435 11.97 17.34 -18.23
CA LEU A 435 12.24 16.26 -17.29
C LEU A 435 12.55 14.95 -18.03
N PHE A 436 11.75 14.60 -19.04
CA PHE A 436 11.97 13.37 -19.81
C PHE A 436 13.33 13.34 -20.53
N ASN A 437 13.73 14.45 -21.14
CA ASN A 437 15.04 14.56 -21.80
C ASN A 437 16.18 14.45 -20.78
N HIS A 438 16.07 15.13 -19.63
CA HIS A 438 17.04 15.04 -18.56
C HIS A 438 17.16 13.61 -18.00
N LEU A 439 16.03 12.92 -17.81
CA LEU A 439 16.02 11.52 -17.39
C LEU A 439 16.77 10.63 -18.40
N LYS A 440 16.57 10.83 -19.70
CA LYS A 440 17.30 10.08 -20.74
C LYS A 440 18.81 10.32 -20.66
N GLU A 441 19.25 11.55 -20.45
CA GLU A 441 20.67 11.88 -20.28
C GLU A 441 21.27 11.18 -19.07
N ILE A 442 20.59 11.25 -17.92
CA ILE A 442 21.05 10.60 -16.68
C ILE A 442 21.07 9.08 -16.83
N ILE A 443 20.03 8.46 -17.39
CA ILE A 443 19.98 6.99 -17.59
C ILE A 443 21.10 6.54 -18.53
N ASN A 444 21.38 7.30 -19.59
CA ASN A 444 22.48 7.01 -20.51
C ASN A 444 23.84 7.17 -19.82
N ALA A 445 24.01 8.17 -18.96
CA ALA A 445 25.23 8.38 -18.18
C ALA A 445 25.42 7.33 -17.07
N ALA A 446 24.32 6.89 -16.45
CA ALA A 446 24.26 5.89 -15.40
C ALA A 446 24.21 4.44 -15.93
N SER A 447 24.30 4.25 -17.25
CA SER A 447 24.34 2.94 -17.89
C SER A 447 25.57 2.16 -17.40
N LEU A 448 25.35 1.38 -16.34
CA LEU A 448 26.19 0.35 -15.73
C LEU A 448 26.56 -0.80 -16.68
#